data_AF-A0A975LJT5-F1
#
_entry.id   AF-A0A975LJT5-F1
#
_cell.length_a   1.000
_cell.length_b   1.000
_cell.length_c   1.000
_cell.angle_alpha   90.00
_cell.angle_beta   90.00
_cell.angle_gamma   90.00
#
_symmetry.space_group_name_H-M   'P 1'
#
loop_
_entity.id
_entity.type
_entity.pdbx_description
1 polymer ?
#
loop_
_entity_poly.entity_id
_entity_poly.type
_entity_poly.pdbx_seq_one_letter_code
_entity_poly.pdbx_strand_id
1 'polypeptide(L)'
;MAKNNNKEEVWNNTCGNRNECRDYSGRLMKKSAYNNRSSKYSWNIDHIRPISDGGTDKMCNKIANHVLTNDEKGDDFPHWKANGKRFKARRISKNCYKIVSND
;
A
#
# COMPACT_ATOMS: atom_id res chain seq x y z
N MET A 1 -27.69 -2.73 3.92
CA MET A 1 -26.69 -3.13 2.90
C MET A 1 -26.29 -1.83 2.21
N ALA A 2 -25.08 -1.30 2.32
CA ALA A 2 -23.82 -1.86 1.86
C ALA A 2 -22.69 -1.56 2.86
N LYS A 3 -21.98 -2.61 3.32
CA LYS A 3 -20.64 -2.43 3.88
C LYS A 3 -19.75 -2.14 2.68
N ASN A 4 -19.52 -0.86 2.35
CA ASN A 4 -18.52 -0.51 1.35
C ASN A 4 -17.19 -1.10 1.82
N ASN A 5 -16.73 -2.13 1.11
CA ASN A 5 -15.55 -2.90 1.45
C ASN A 5 -14.32 -2.01 1.29
N ASN A 6 -13.83 -1.39 2.37
CA ASN A 6 -12.61 -0.55 2.41
C ASN A 6 -11.45 -1.13 1.56
N LYS A 7 -11.31 -2.47 1.52
CA LYS A 7 -10.34 -3.18 0.65
C LYS A 7 -10.56 -2.99 -0.85
N GLU A 8 -11.79 -3.00 -1.34
CA GLU A 8 -12.10 -2.86 -2.78
C GLU A 8 -11.83 -1.44 -3.25
N GLU A 9 -12.16 -0.45 -2.42
CA GLU A 9 -11.88 0.95 -2.71
C GLU A 9 -10.37 1.20 -2.76
N VAL A 10 -9.62 0.72 -1.76
CA VAL A 10 -8.14 0.83 -1.75
C VAL A 10 -7.51 0.08 -2.93
N TRP A 11 -8.01 -1.11 -3.27
CA TRP A 11 -7.56 -1.85 -4.44
C TRP A 11 -7.82 -1.06 -5.72
N ASN A 12 -9.05 -0.56 -5.93
CA ASN A 12 -9.41 0.16 -7.14
C ASN A 12 -8.63 1.49 -7.24
N ASN A 13 -8.35 2.16 -6.12
CA ASN A 13 -7.52 3.36 -6.08
C ASN A 13 -6.06 3.08 -6.50
N THR A 14 -5.52 1.94 -6.08
CA THR A 14 -4.12 1.56 -6.36
C THR A 14 -3.95 0.92 -7.74
N CYS A 15 -4.88 0.05 -8.12
CA CYS A 15 -4.75 -0.91 -9.21
C CYS A 15 -5.78 -0.74 -10.33
N GLY A 16 -6.78 0.13 -10.13
CA GLY A 16 -7.91 0.29 -11.05
C GLY A 16 -8.82 -0.95 -11.08
N ASN A 17 -9.60 -1.10 -12.15
CA ASN A 17 -10.51 -2.23 -12.35
C ASN A 17 -9.81 -3.52 -12.83
N ARG A 18 -8.64 -3.83 -12.28
CA ARG A 18 -7.82 -5.00 -12.66
C ARG A 18 -7.91 -6.09 -11.60
N ASN A 19 -7.79 -7.35 -12.03
CA ASN A 19 -7.71 -8.50 -11.11
C ASN A 19 -6.29 -8.75 -10.61
N GLU A 20 -5.29 -8.21 -11.29
CA GLU A 20 -3.87 -8.32 -10.95
C GLU A 20 -3.19 -6.96 -11.12
N CYS A 21 -2.25 -6.64 -10.24
CA CYS A 21 -1.44 -5.43 -10.33
C CYS A 21 -0.09 -5.64 -9.62
N ARG A 22 0.88 -4.78 -9.90
CA ARG A 22 2.13 -4.74 -9.13
C ARG A 22 2.08 -3.59 -8.15
N ASP A 23 2.61 -3.81 -6.95
CA ASP A 23 2.82 -2.71 -6.00
C ASP A 23 3.96 -1.79 -6.46
N TYR A 24 4.24 -0.73 -5.68
CA TYR A 24 5.30 0.23 -6.01
C TYR A 24 6.71 -0.38 -5.97
N SER A 25 6.89 -1.53 -5.31
CA SER A 25 8.16 -2.25 -5.26
C SER A 25 8.33 -3.24 -6.42
N GLY A 26 7.27 -3.48 -7.19
CA GLY A 26 7.23 -4.35 -8.36
C GLY A 26 6.71 -5.78 -8.06
N ARG A 27 6.25 -6.08 -6.85
CA ARG A 27 5.71 -7.41 -6.49
C ARG A 27 4.29 -7.58 -7.03
N LEU A 28 4.01 -8.74 -7.63
CA LEU A 28 2.70 -9.05 -8.21
C LEU A 28 1.68 -9.38 -7.11
N MET A 29 0.51 -8.73 -7.17
CA MET A 29 -0.63 -8.93 -6.28
C MET A 29 -1.84 -9.38 -7.08
N LYS A 30 -2.69 -10.21 -6.47
CA LYS A 30 -3.99 -10.60 -7.03
C LYS A 30 -5.11 -10.11 -6.13
N LYS A 31 -6.17 -9.52 -6.71
CA LYS A 31 -7.30 -8.96 -5.97
C LYS A 31 -7.90 -9.98 -4.99
N SER A 32 -8.00 -11.24 -5.42
CA SER A 32 -8.51 -12.37 -4.65
C SER A 32 -7.62 -12.82 -3.48
N ALA A 33 -6.36 -12.37 -3.39
CA ALA A 33 -5.40 -12.79 -2.38
C ALA A 33 -5.32 -11.83 -1.17
N TYR A 34 -6.34 -11.01 -0.95
CA TYR A 34 -6.39 -10.07 0.18
C TYR A 34 -6.22 -10.78 1.53
N ASN A 35 -5.23 -10.36 2.32
CA ASN A 35 -4.83 -10.94 3.61
C ASN A 35 -4.54 -12.45 3.60
N ASN A 36 -4.40 -13.07 2.42
CA ASN A 36 -4.08 -14.49 2.33
C ASN A 36 -2.55 -14.67 2.35
N ARG A 37 -1.93 -14.68 3.54
CA ARG A 37 -0.46 -14.75 3.69
C ARG A 37 0.17 -16.06 3.17
N SER A 38 -0.61 -17.11 2.93
CA SER A 38 -0.11 -18.33 2.27
C SER A 38 0.03 -18.18 0.75
N SER A 39 -0.56 -17.13 0.16
CA SER A 39 -0.43 -16.82 -1.26
C SER A 39 0.84 -16.02 -1.55
N LYS A 40 1.57 -16.41 -2.60
CA LYS A 40 2.68 -15.60 -3.15
C LYS A 40 2.26 -14.25 -3.76
N TYR A 41 0.96 -13.99 -3.84
CA TYR A 41 0.37 -12.77 -4.39
C TYR A 41 -0.38 -11.95 -3.32
N SER A 42 -0.12 -12.26 -2.05
CA SER A 42 -0.81 -11.69 -0.91
C SER A 42 -0.61 -10.19 -0.81
N TRP A 43 -1.68 -9.49 -0.49
CA TRP A 43 -1.66 -8.04 -0.27
C TRP A 43 -2.55 -7.66 0.90
N ASN A 44 -2.25 -6.50 1.49
CA ASN A 44 -3.02 -5.88 2.55
C ASN A 44 -3.12 -4.36 2.32
N ILE A 45 -3.83 -3.66 3.20
CA ILE A 45 -3.90 -2.20 3.21
C ILE A 45 -2.73 -1.67 4.04
N ASP A 46 -1.92 -0.80 3.46
CA ASP A 46 -0.82 -0.10 4.13
C ASP A 46 -1.16 1.39 4.25
N HIS A 47 -0.84 1.98 5.41
CA HIS A 47 -0.88 3.43 5.60
C HIS A 47 0.48 4.01 5.21
N ILE A 48 0.54 4.84 4.17
CA ILE A 48 1.78 5.44 3.67
C ILE A 48 2.52 6.15 4.81
N ARG A 49 1.82 7.02 5.56
CA ARG A 49 2.24 7.45 6.89
C ARG A 49 1.59 6.53 7.93
N PRO A 50 2.37 5.81 8.76
CA PRO A 50 1.85 4.92 9.79
C PRO A 50 0.95 5.64 10.80
N ILE A 51 -0.04 4.93 11.35
CA ILE A 51 -0.90 5.48 12.42
C ILE A 51 -0.08 5.79 13.68
N SER A 52 0.92 4.95 14.00
CA SER A 52 1.86 5.15 15.11
C SER A 52 2.64 6.45 15.02
N ASP A 53 2.85 6.96 13.80
CA ASP A 53 3.48 8.25 13.52
C ASP A 53 2.46 9.34 13.11
N GLY A 54 1.21 9.28 13.57
CA GLY A 54 0.22 10.35 13.28
C GLY A 54 -0.28 10.39 11.82
N GLY A 55 -0.23 9.25 11.14
CA GLY A 55 -0.99 8.97 9.93
C GLY A 55 -2.51 9.02 10.18
N THR A 56 -3.28 9.10 9.10
CA THR A 56 -4.76 9.12 9.18
C THR A 56 -5.38 8.03 8.33
N ASP A 57 -6.64 7.71 8.60
CA ASP A 57 -7.37 6.68 7.87
C ASP A 57 -7.95 7.14 6.51
N LYS A 58 -7.52 8.32 6.03
CA LYS A 58 -7.92 8.86 4.72
C LYS A 58 -7.50 7.93 3.59
N MET A 59 -8.35 7.84 2.56
CA MET A 59 -8.06 7.03 1.36
C MET A 59 -6.73 7.41 0.69
N CYS A 60 -6.41 8.71 0.62
CA CYS A 60 -5.14 9.20 0.06
C CYS A 60 -3.87 8.87 0.89
N ASN A 61 -4.03 8.26 2.07
CA ASN A 61 -2.95 7.73 2.90
C ASN A 61 -2.93 6.20 2.88
N LYS A 62 -3.83 5.54 2.13
CA LYS A 62 -3.94 4.09 2.05
C LYS A 62 -3.56 3.60 0.67
N ILE A 63 -2.89 2.46 0.60
CA ILE A 63 -2.60 1.77 -0.66
C ILE A 63 -2.79 0.26 -0.49
N ALA A 64 -3.09 -0.42 -1.60
CA ALA A 64 -2.95 -1.87 -1.67
C ALA A 64 -1.46 -2.19 -1.83
N ASN A 65 -0.89 -2.89 -0.85
CA ASN A 65 0.53 -3.18 -0.81
C ASN A 65 0.77 -4.68 -0.66
N HIS A 66 1.82 -5.21 -1.30
CA HIS A 66 2.15 -6.62 -1.14
C HIS A 66 2.61 -6.85 0.30
N VAL A 67 2.20 -7.96 0.94
CA VAL A 67 2.47 -8.15 2.38
C VAL A 67 3.97 -8.08 2.71
N LEU A 68 4.83 -8.66 1.86
CA LEU A 68 6.29 -8.57 2.04
C LEU A 68 6.81 -7.13 1.94
N THR A 69 6.30 -6.32 1.02
CA THR A 69 6.68 -4.91 0.88
C THR A 69 6.21 -4.10 2.07
N ASN A 70 5.02 -4.40 2.57
CA ASN A 70 4.47 -3.78 3.77
C ASN A 70 5.27 -4.19 5.03
N ASP A 71 5.65 -5.46 5.15
CA ASP A 71 6.47 -5.97 6.25
C ASP A 71 7.90 -5.37 6.20
N GLU A 72 8.48 -5.19 5.01
CA GLU A 72 9.78 -4.52 4.80
C GLU A 72 9.73 -3.03 5.13
N LYS A 73 8.63 -2.35 4.81
CA LYS A 73 8.41 -0.93 5.16
C LYS A 73 8.17 -0.75 6.66
N GLY A 74 7.31 -1.58 7.26
CA GLY A 74 6.87 -1.39 8.64
C GLY A 74 6.36 0.03 8.92
N ASP A 75 6.87 0.62 9.99
CA ASP A 75 6.59 1.99 10.41
C ASP A 75 7.59 3.02 9.86
N ASP A 76 8.47 2.62 8.93
CA ASP A 76 9.46 3.53 8.36
C ASP A 76 8.79 4.62 7.50
N PHE A 77 9.01 5.86 7.90
CA PHE A 77 8.49 7.05 7.24
C PHE A 77 9.43 8.25 7.51
N PRO A 78 9.70 9.13 6.53
CA PRO A 78 9.20 9.12 5.17
C PRO A 78 10.07 8.32 4.20
N HIS A 79 11.12 7.63 4.66
CA HIS A 79 12.06 6.86 3.83
C HIS A 79 12.09 5.40 4.27
N TRP A 80 12.09 4.48 3.31
CA TRP A 80 12.20 3.04 3.58
C TRP A 80 12.84 2.30 2.41
N LYS A 81 13.18 1.03 2.63
CA LYS A 81 13.69 0.13 1.59
C LYS A 81 12.74 -1.05 1.46
N ALA A 82 12.34 -1.38 0.23
CA ALA A 82 11.52 -2.55 -0.04
C ALA A 82 11.91 -3.19 -1.37
N ASN A 83 11.89 -4.52 -1.45
CA ASN A 83 12.27 -5.30 -2.62
C ASN A 83 13.60 -4.84 -3.26
N GLY A 84 14.60 -4.52 -2.43
CA GLY A 84 15.92 -4.05 -2.87
C GLY A 84 16.01 -2.57 -3.28
N LYS A 85 14.90 -1.83 -3.37
CA LYS A 85 14.83 -0.44 -3.84
C LYS A 85 14.55 0.54 -2.70
N ARG A 86 14.94 1.81 -2.89
CA ARG A 86 14.72 2.89 -1.92
C ARG A 86 13.51 3.74 -2.32
N PHE A 87 12.66 4.03 -1.35
CA PHE A 87 11.46 4.83 -1.56
C PHE A 87 11.40 5.99 -0.60
N LYS A 88 10.58 6.98 -0.95
CA LYS A 88 10.10 7.99 0.02
C LYS A 88 8.65 8.37 -0.19
N ALA A 89 8.00 8.78 0.89
CA ALA A 89 6.71 9.42 0.85
C ALA A 89 6.88 10.92 0.61
N ARG A 90 6.26 11.44 -0.46
CA ARG A 90 6.13 12.88 -0.71
C ARG A 90 4.72 13.32 -0.37
N ARG A 91 4.60 14.24 0.59
CA ARG A 91 3.32 14.87 0.94
C ARG A 91 2.75 15.62 -0.28
N ILE A 92 1.48 15.39 -0.58
CA ILE A 92 0.76 16.07 -1.67
C ILE A 92 -0.31 17.04 -1.15
N SER A 93 -0.87 16.75 0.03
CA SER A 93 -1.78 17.63 0.75
C SER A 93 -1.82 17.20 2.23
N LYS A 94 -2.65 17.85 3.06
CA LYS A 94 -2.74 17.54 4.49
C LYS A 94 -3.17 16.08 4.73
N ASN A 95 -2.23 15.28 5.25
CA ASN A 95 -2.34 13.85 5.51
C ASN A 95 -2.54 12.96 4.26
N CYS A 96 -2.09 13.45 3.09
CA CYS A 96 -2.09 12.67 1.85
C CYS A 96 -0.67 12.62 1.29
N TYR A 97 -0.28 11.44 0.80
CA TYR A 97 1.10 11.18 0.37
C TYR A 97 1.11 10.41 -0.94
N LYS A 98 2.20 10.55 -1.68
CA LYS A 98 2.53 9.65 -2.80
C LYS A 98 3.90 9.05 -2.60
N ILE A 99 4.07 7.79 -3.00
CA ILE A 99 5.33 7.08 -2.95
C ILE A 99 6.13 7.43 -4.19
N VAL A 100 7.43 7.71 -4.04
CA VAL A 100 8.37 7.93 -5.15
C VAL A 100 9.61 7.06 -4.94
N SER A 101 10.13 6.49 -6.02
CA SER A 101 11.43 5.80 -6.02
C SER A 101 12.57 6.82 -5.88
N ASN A 102 13.64 6.45 -5.19
CA ASN A 102 14.88 7.23 -5.04
C ASN A 102 16.07 6.50 -5.68
N ASP A 103 15.86 5.83 -6.82
CA ASP A 103 16.93 5.19 -7.60
C ASP A 103 17.99 6.21 -8.05
#